data_AF-A0A1E5GQW0-F1
#
_entry.id   AF-A0A1E5GQW0-F1
#
_cell.length_a   1.000
_cell.length_b   1.000
_cell.length_c   1.000
_cell.angle_alpha   90.00
_cell.angle_beta   90.00
_cell.angle_gamma   90.00
#
_symmetry.space_group_name_H-M   'P 1'
#
loop_
_entity.id
_entity.type
_entity.pdbx_description
1 polymer ?
#
loop_
_entity_poly.entity_id
_entity_poly.type
_entity_poly.pdbx_seq_one_letter_code
_entity_poly.pdbx_strand_id
1 'polypeptide(L)'
;MKKNKNDKIIARKLLLGLLNSKENWIQDTETVEKIQSLAKFLSEEKGNNNYSRVSVEEYVRCFKKGMSQEKIANKFGMTVSDLKKWRESND
;
A
#
# COMPACT_ATOMS: atom_id res chain seq x y z
N MET A 1 -12.33 -3.41 -10.93
CA MET A 1 -12.62 -1.97 -10.97
C MET A 1 -11.56 -1.21 -10.16
N LYS A 2 -10.94 -0.17 -10.71
CA LYS A 2 -10.06 0.73 -9.93
C LYS A 2 -10.94 1.49 -8.92
N LYS A 3 -10.65 1.38 -7.63
CA LYS A 3 -11.43 2.07 -6.56
C LYS A 3 -11.29 3.59 -6.71
N ASN A 4 -12.40 4.33 -6.70
CA ASN A 4 -12.41 5.79 -6.86
C ASN A 4 -11.80 6.46 -5.62
N LYS A 5 -11.01 7.52 -5.82
CA LYS A 5 -10.41 8.34 -4.75
C LYS A 5 -11.47 8.87 -3.77
N ASN A 6 -12.65 9.19 -4.27
CA ASN A 6 -13.76 9.70 -3.45
C ASN A 6 -14.33 8.63 -2.52
N ASP A 7 -14.49 7.39 -2.99
CA ASP A 7 -15.00 6.27 -2.18
C ASP A 7 -14.07 5.96 -1.01
N LYS A 8 -12.75 6.11 -1.22
CA LYS A 8 -11.74 5.94 -0.15
C LYS A 8 -11.83 7.04 0.90
N ILE A 9 -12.02 8.29 0.48
CA ILE A 9 -12.18 9.42 1.41
C ILE A 9 -13.42 9.20 2.27
N ILE A 10 -14.52 8.75 1.66
CA ILE A 10 -15.76 8.40 2.37
C ILE A 10 -15.51 7.25 3.35
N ALA A 11 -14.92 6.14 2.90
CA ALA A 11 -14.61 5.00 3.76
C ALA A 11 -13.71 5.37 4.95
N ARG A 12 -12.72 6.26 4.74
CA ARG A 12 -11.82 6.73 5.80
C ARG A 12 -12.53 7.64 6.81
N LYS A 13 -13.43 8.51 6.35
CA LYS A 13 -14.27 9.33 7.25
C LYS A 13 -15.20 8.46 8.10
N LEU A 14 -15.81 7.43 7.50
CA LEU A 14 -16.68 6.49 8.21
C LEU A 14 -15.90 5.68 9.26
N LEU A 15 -14.72 5.17 8.90
CA LEU A 15 -13.85 4.44 9.84
C LEU A 15 -13.49 5.30 11.06
N LEU A 16 -13.05 6.54 10.83
CA LEU A 16 -12.70 7.46 11.91
C LEU A 16 -13.91 7.84 12.77
N GLY A 17 -15.08 8.01 12.14
CA GLY A 17 -16.33 8.23 12.87
C GLY A 17 -16.68 7.06 13.79
N LEU A 18 -16.59 5.82 13.31
CA LEU A 18 -16.85 4.62 14.12
C LEU A 18 -15.88 4.49 15.29
N LEU A 19 -14.58 4.70 15.06
CA LEU A 19 -13.56 4.64 16.11
C LEU A 19 -13.71 5.72 17.19
N ASN A 20 -14.25 6.89 16.82
CA ASN A 20 -14.39 8.03 17.72
C ASN A 20 -15.79 8.18 18.34
N SER A 21 -16.80 7.40 17.88
CA SER A 21 -18.21 7.64 18.25
C SER A 21 -18.71 6.86 19.47
N LYS A 22 -18.06 5.76 19.86
CA LYS A 22 -18.48 4.94 21.00
C LYS A 22 -17.30 4.59 21.90
N GLU A 23 -17.40 5.01 23.17
CA GLU A 23 -16.59 4.42 24.22
C GLU A 23 -16.91 2.91 24.25
N ASN A 24 -15.88 2.07 24.17
CA ASN A 24 -16.01 0.60 24.14
C ASN A 24 -16.69 0.00 22.88
N TRP A 25 -16.51 0.61 21.69
CA TRP A 25 -16.94 0.05 20.39
C TRP A 25 -16.52 -1.40 20.13
N ILE A 26 -15.52 -1.89 20.86
CA ILE A 26 -14.98 -3.26 20.80
C ILE A 26 -16.02 -4.31 21.20
N GLN A 27 -17.03 -3.96 22.01
CA GLN A 27 -18.09 -4.90 22.42
C GLN A 27 -19.27 -4.97 21.43
N ASP A 28 -19.32 -4.06 20.45
CA ASP A 28 -20.38 -4.01 19.44
C ASP A 28 -19.91 -4.74 18.18
N THR A 29 -20.32 -6.00 18.05
CA THR A 29 -19.94 -6.89 16.94
C THR A 29 -20.22 -6.28 15.57
N GLU A 30 -21.34 -5.57 15.40
CA GLU A 30 -21.70 -4.94 14.14
C GLU A 30 -20.74 -3.78 13.80
N THR A 31 -20.37 -2.99 14.82
CA THR A 31 -19.39 -1.92 14.67
C THR A 31 -18.00 -2.48 14.33
N VAL A 32 -17.59 -3.58 14.97
CA VAL A 32 -16.31 -4.26 14.69
C VAL A 32 -16.26 -4.81 13.27
N GLU A 33 -17.32 -5.47 12.78
CA GLU A 33 -17.39 -5.99 11.41
C GLU A 33 -17.33 -4.88 10.37
N LYS A 34 -17.98 -3.74 10.62
CA LYS A 34 -17.91 -2.54 9.76
C LYS A 34 -16.51 -1.94 9.75
N ILE A 35 -15.87 -1.82 10.90
CA ILE A 35 -14.47 -1.34 11.02
C ILE A 35 -13.53 -2.26 10.24
N GLN A 36 -13.65 -3.58 10.40
CA GLN A 36 -12.82 -4.56 9.69
C GLN A 36 -13.04 -4.51 8.17
N SER A 37 -14.29 -4.39 7.72
CA SER A 37 -14.63 -4.29 6.30
C SER A 37 -14.11 -3.00 5.67
N LEU A 38 -14.21 -1.87 6.38
CA LEU A 38 -13.65 -0.58 5.93
C LEU A 38 -12.13 -0.60 5.94
N ALA A 39 -11.50 -1.17 6.97
CA ALA A 39 -10.07 -1.35 7.05
C ALA A 39 -9.56 -2.23 5.88
N LYS A 40 -10.24 -3.35 5.60
CA LYS A 40 -9.95 -4.22 4.45
C LYS A 40 -10.14 -3.50 3.12
N PHE A 41 -11.23 -2.74 2.96
CA PHE A 41 -11.49 -1.96 1.76
C PHE A 41 -10.38 -0.92 1.50
N LEU A 42 -9.86 -0.31 2.57
CA LEU A 42 -8.76 0.65 2.53
C LEU A 42 -7.39 -0.03 2.37
N SER A 43 -7.19 -1.24 2.92
CA SER A 43 -5.94 -2.01 2.86
C SER A 43 -5.80 -2.88 1.61
N GLU A 44 -6.89 -3.09 0.87
CA GLU A 44 -6.89 -3.70 -0.46
C GLU A 44 -6.30 -2.76 -1.54
N GLU A 45 -5.95 -1.52 -1.17
CA GLU A 45 -4.79 -0.89 -1.80
C GLU A 45 -3.57 -1.70 -1.40
N LYS A 46 -3.07 -2.50 -2.36
CA LYS A 46 -1.77 -3.16 -2.32
C LYS A 46 -0.86 -2.49 -1.28
N GLY A 47 -0.78 -3.10 -0.11
CA GLY A 47 0.49 -3.26 0.58
C GLY A 47 1.41 -3.97 -0.40
N ASN A 48 1.83 -3.26 -1.44
CA ASN A 48 2.94 -3.61 -2.28
C ASN A 48 4.13 -3.45 -1.34
N ASN A 49 4.36 -4.44 -0.47
CA ASN A 49 5.71 -4.74 -0.04
C ASN A 49 6.48 -5.31 -1.25
N ASN A 50 6.33 -4.69 -2.42
CA ASN A 50 7.09 -4.92 -3.63
C ASN A 50 8.58 -4.65 -3.36
N TYR A 51 8.89 -3.86 -2.33
CA TYR A 51 10.22 -3.68 -1.76
C TYR A 51 10.88 -4.98 -1.33
N SER A 52 10.13 -5.96 -0.80
CA SER A 52 10.72 -7.25 -0.40
C SER A 52 11.15 -8.12 -1.59
N ARG A 53 10.73 -7.77 -2.81
CA ARG A 53 11.13 -8.45 -4.06
C ARG A 53 12.39 -7.87 -4.69
N VAL A 54 12.83 -6.69 -4.26
CA VAL A 54 14.04 -6.04 -4.79
C VAL A 54 15.22 -6.39 -3.89
N SER A 55 16.07 -7.28 -4.39
CA SER A 55 17.40 -7.47 -3.80
C SER A 55 18.31 -6.31 -4.19
N VAL A 56 19.02 -5.74 -3.20
CA VAL A 56 20.04 -4.71 -3.44
C VAL A 56 21.09 -5.19 -4.43
N GLU A 57 21.55 -6.44 -4.27
CA GLU A 57 22.51 -7.09 -5.16
C GLU A 57 22.02 -7.13 -6.62
N GLU A 58 20.78 -7.57 -6.83
CA GLU A 58 20.16 -7.70 -8.16
C GLU A 58 19.90 -6.32 -8.79
N TYR A 59 19.49 -5.34 -7.98
CA TYR A 59 19.35 -3.95 -8.41
C TYR A 59 20.70 -3.37 -8.88
N VAL A 60 21.76 -3.49 -8.08
CA VAL A 60 23.11 -3.00 -8.42
C VAL A 60 23.62 -3.68 -9.68
N ARG A 61 23.41 -4.98 -9.83
CA ARG A 61 23.78 -5.72 -11.06
C ARG A 61 23.06 -5.18 -12.29
N CYS A 62 21.76 -4.90 -12.21
CA CYS A 62 21.01 -4.34 -13.33
C CYS A 62 21.46 -2.91 -13.67
N PHE A 63 21.73 -2.10 -12.65
CA PHE A 63 22.26 -0.75 -12.81
C PHE A 63 23.64 -0.76 -13.47
N LYS A 64 24.57 -1.61 -13.03
CA LYS A 64 25.91 -1.79 -13.62
C LYS A 64 25.86 -2.28 -15.08
N LYS A 65 24.82 -3.02 -15.47
CA LYS A 65 24.56 -3.42 -16.85
C LYS A 65 24.03 -2.29 -17.75
N GLY A 66 23.83 -1.09 -17.20
CA GLY A 66 23.28 0.05 -17.94
C GLY A 66 21.77 -0.05 -18.19
N MET A 67 21.03 -0.84 -17.42
CA MET A 67 19.57 -0.90 -17.54
C MET A 67 18.93 0.41 -17.07
N SER A 68 17.93 0.89 -17.81
CA SER A 68 17.14 2.05 -17.39
C SER A 68 16.26 1.72 -16.18
N GLN A 69 15.91 2.74 -15.40
CA GLN A 69 15.04 2.58 -14.22
C GLN A 69 13.69 1.93 -14.56
N GLU A 70 13.15 2.24 -15.74
CA GLU A 70 11.93 1.61 -16.26
C GLU A 70 12.10 0.10 -16.49
N LYS A 71 13.19 -0.31 -17.13
CA LYS A 71 13.48 -1.75 -17.34
C LYS A 71 13.69 -2.49 -16.02
N ILE A 72 14.32 -1.84 -15.05
CA ILE A 72 14.54 -2.40 -13.70
C ILE A 72 13.20 -2.54 -12.96
N ALA A 73 12.37 -1.50 -12.96
CA ALA A 73 11.06 -1.51 -12.30
C ALA A 73 10.16 -2.61 -12.89
N ASN A 74 10.13 -2.73 -14.23
CA ASN A 74 9.40 -3.80 -14.92
C ASN A 74 9.91 -5.19 -14.55
N LYS A 75 11.23 -5.39 -14.45
CA LYS A 75 11.83 -6.67 -14.03
C LYS A 75 11.37 -7.08 -12.62
N PHE A 76 11.18 -6.13 -11.71
CA PHE A 76 10.69 -6.38 -10.36
C PHE A 76 9.15 -6.28 -10.22
N GLY A 77 8.41 -6.11 -11.33
CA GLY A 77 6.95 -6.02 -11.31
C GLY A 77 6.41 -4.81 -10.53
N MET A 78 7.15 -3.71 -10.53
CA MET A 78 6.80 -2.49 -9.81
C MET A 78 6.82 -1.25 -10.70
N THR A 79 6.26 -0.16 -10.19
CA THR A 79 6.33 1.12 -10.91
C THR A 79 7.69 1.78 -10.70
N VAL A 80 8.08 2.68 -11.60
CA VAL A 80 9.30 3.49 -11.43
C VAL A 80 9.24 4.31 -10.13
N SER A 81 8.06 4.80 -9.77
CA SER A 81 7.83 5.53 -8.52
C SER A 81 8.07 4.66 -7.29
N ASP A 82 7.65 3.40 -7.32
CA ASP A 82 7.94 2.43 -6.24
C ASP A 82 9.45 2.14 -6.19
N LEU A 83 10.09 1.89 -7.34
CA LEU A 83 11.54 1.65 -7.39
C LEU A 83 12.34 2.84 -6.81
N LYS A 84 11.89 4.08 -7.06
CA LYS A 84 12.51 5.28 -6.50
C LYS A 84 12.39 5.33 -4.97
N LYS A 85 11.19 5.10 -4.43
CA LYS A 85 10.95 5.06 -2.98
C LYS A 85 11.75 3.95 -2.30
N TRP A 86 11.86 2.78 -2.95
CA TRP A 86 12.69 1.69 -2.49
C TRP A 86 14.15 2.14 -2.33
N ARG A 87 14.71 2.79 -3.36
CA ARG A 87 16.08 3.31 -3.32
C ARG A 87 16.25 4.33 -2.19
N GLU A 88 15.35 5.30 -2.07
CA GLU A 88 15.39 6.31 -1.00
C GLU A 88 15.33 5.69 0.42
N SER A 89 14.82 4.45 0.54
CA SER A 89 14.79 3.73 1.82
C SER A 89 16.02 2.82 2.05
N ASN A 90 16.88 2.64 1.03
CA ASN A 90 18.09 1.81 1.07
C ASN A 90 19.39 2.61 0.83
N ASP A 91 19.29 3.93 0.66
CA ASP A 91 20.40 4.90 0.64
C ASP A 91 20.86 5.19 2.08
#